data_AF-A0A0L0WBR1-F1
#
_entry.id   AF-A0A0L0WBR1-F1
#
_cell.length_a   1.000
_cell.length_b   1.000
_cell.length_c   1.000
_cell.angle_alpha   90.00
_cell.angle_beta   90.00
_cell.angle_gamma   90.00
#
_symmetry.space_group_name_H-M   'P 1'
#
loop_
_entity.id
_entity.type
_entity.pdbx_description
1 polymer ?
#
loop_
_entity_poly.entity_id
_entity_poly.type
_entity_poly.pdbx_seq_one_letter_code
_entity_poly.pdbx_strand_id
1 'polypeptide(L)'
;MIFSELALVAFLSRRIDKMSVSTATIVFIIYSMINGLTLSSIFFMFTYKSIAVAFFITAGTFVIMSVYGYVTKNDLTNVGSICLMGLIGLILASLINVFMKSQMIYWIISYAGILIFIGLISYDTQKLKTICNTGFVNEDIEQKNAIVGALSLYLDFINLFLIILKFFARRD
;
A
#
# COMPACT_ATOMS: atom_id res chain seq x y z
N MET A 1 -4.98 -2.54 -17.13
CA MET A 1 -3.71 -3.21 -16.77
C MET A 1 -3.11 -2.63 -15.49
N ILE A 2 -2.63 -1.38 -15.45
CA ILE A 2 -1.85 -0.86 -14.29
C ILE A 2 -2.69 -0.57 -13.02
N PHE A 3 -4.02 -0.45 -13.10
CA PHE A 3 -4.91 -0.36 -11.91
C PHE A 3 -5.29 -1.73 -11.35
N SER A 4 -5.37 -2.73 -12.24
CA SER A 4 -5.56 -4.13 -11.88
C SER A 4 -4.33 -4.68 -11.14
N GLU A 5 -3.13 -4.21 -11.49
CA GLU A 5 -1.91 -4.51 -10.73
C GLU A 5 -1.99 -3.96 -9.31
N LEU A 6 -2.25 -2.65 -9.10
CA LEU A 6 -2.38 -2.05 -7.76
C LEU A 6 -3.45 -2.72 -6.88
N ALA A 7 -4.59 -3.08 -7.48
CA ALA A 7 -5.64 -3.85 -6.84
C ALA A 7 -5.15 -5.22 -6.36
N LEU A 8 -4.38 -5.90 -7.21
CA LEU A 8 -3.79 -7.20 -6.94
C LEU A 8 -2.66 -7.09 -5.91
N VAL A 9 -1.89 -6.00 -5.90
CA VAL A 9 -0.90 -5.70 -4.86
C VAL A 9 -1.55 -5.49 -3.52
N ALA A 10 -2.56 -4.63 -3.45
CA ALA A 10 -3.26 -4.33 -2.21
C ALA A 10 -3.92 -5.58 -1.63
N PHE A 11 -4.42 -6.46 -2.50
CA PHE A 11 -4.94 -7.78 -2.13
C PHE A 11 -3.84 -8.73 -1.62
N LEU A 12 -2.67 -8.77 -2.28
CA LEU A 12 -1.53 -9.60 -1.85
C LEU A 12 -0.91 -9.12 -0.54
N SER A 13 -0.75 -7.80 -0.36
CA SER A 13 -0.26 -7.16 0.87
C SER A 13 -1.09 -7.57 2.09
N ARG A 14 -2.40 -7.80 1.88
CA ARG A 14 -3.32 -8.24 2.94
C ARG A 14 -3.38 -9.74 3.17
N ARG A 15 -3.01 -10.53 2.17
CA ARG A 15 -2.94 -11.99 2.34
C ARG A 15 -1.65 -12.42 3.04
N ILE A 16 -0.64 -11.54 3.06
CA ILE A 16 0.63 -11.71 3.77
C ILE A 16 0.45 -11.98 5.26
N ASP A 17 -0.54 -11.34 5.90
CA ASP A 17 -0.89 -11.58 7.31
C ASP A 17 -1.36 -13.01 7.60
N LYS A 18 -1.89 -13.71 6.59
CA LYS A 18 -2.37 -15.09 6.68
C LYS A 18 -1.40 -16.10 6.07
N MET A 19 -0.24 -15.64 5.58
CA MET A 19 0.76 -16.47 4.90
C MET A 19 1.92 -16.82 5.86
N SER A 20 2.57 -17.96 5.61
CA SER A 20 3.86 -18.26 6.25
C SER A 20 4.93 -17.27 5.77
N VAL A 21 5.96 -17.03 6.59
CA VAL A 21 7.03 -16.05 6.27
C VAL A 21 7.71 -16.34 4.95
N SER A 22 7.99 -17.61 4.65
CA SER A 22 8.59 -17.99 3.36
C SER A 22 7.70 -17.61 2.18
N THR A 23 6.38 -17.84 2.27
CA THR A 23 5.45 -17.48 1.19
C THR A 23 5.31 -15.97 1.06
N ALA A 24 5.22 -15.24 2.17
CA ALA A 24 5.20 -13.78 2.19
C ALA A 24 6.47 -13.19 1.54
N THR A 25 7.64 -13.77 1.84
CA THR A 25 8.93 -13.35 1.29
C THR A 25 9.05 -13.66 -0.20
N ILE A 26 8.60 -14.83 -0.66
CA ILE A 26 8.63 -15.19 -2.09
C ILE A 26 7.68 -14.29 -2.89
N VAL A 27 6.47 -14.07 -2.39
CA VAL A 27 5.50 -13.15 -3.01
C VAL A 27 6.07 -11.73 -3.06
N PHE A 28 6.76 -11.29 -2.01
CA PHE A 28 7.46 -10.01 -1.97
C PHE A 28 8.59 -9.89 -3.00
N ILE A 29 9.42 -10.93 -3.16
CA ILE A 29 10.53 -10.90 -4.13
C ILE A 29 9.96 -10.83 -5.54
N ILE A 30 8.98 -11.69 -5.87
CA ILE A 30 8.30 -11.68 -7.16
C ILE A 30 7.62 -10.33 -7.39
N TYR A 31 6.95 -9.80 -6.37
CA TYR A 31 6.30 -8.50 -6.45
C TYR A 31 7.31 -7.37 -6.68
N SER A 32 8.36 -7.27 -5.87
CA SER A 32 9.40 -6.26 -6.00
C SER A 32 10.12 -6.33 -7.34
N MET A 33 10.31 -7.55 -7.90
CA MET A 33 10.81 -7.74 -9.25
C MET A 33 9.84 -7.20 -10.31
N ILE A 34 8.55 -7.52 -10.21
CA ILE A 34 7.53 -7.01 -11.14
C ILE A 34 7.46 -5.47 -11.06
N ASN A 35 7.42 -4.88 -9.86
CA ASN A 35 7.44 -3.41 -9.77
C ASN A 35 8.76 -2.83 -10.24
N GLY A 36 9.89 -3.49 -10.00
CA GLY A 36 11.19 -3.04 -10.50
C GLY A 36 11.21 -2.99 -12.03
N LEU A 37 10.63 -3.99 -12.68
CA LEU A 37 10.46 -4.02 -14.14
C LEU A 37 9.48 -2.94 -14.63
N THR A 38 8.36 -2.75 -13.92
CA THR A 38 7.40 -1.68 -14.22
C THR A 38 8.02 -0.30 -14.00
N LEU A 39 8.76 -0.09 -12.91
CA LEU A 39 9.48 1.15 -12.59
C LEU A 39 10.57 1.44 -13.62
N SER A 40 11.31 0.41 -14.05
CA SER A 40 12.33 0.53 -15.11
C SER A 40 11.71 1.02 -16.41
N SER A 41 10.55 0.48 -16.78
CA SER A 41 9.78 0.95 -17.95
C SER A 41 9.23 2.37 -17.76
N ILE A 42 8.86 2.72 -16.52
CA ILE A 42 8.44 4.05 -16.09
C ILE A 42 9.61 5.05 -16.19
N PHE A 43 10.86 4.71 -15.85
CA PHE A 43 12.00 5.64 -15.98
C PHE A 43 12.28 6.07 -17.42
N PHE A 44 11.86 5.29 -18.43
CA PHE A 44 11.89 5.70 -19.84
C PHE A 44 10.70 6.59 -20.24
N MET A 45 9.60 6.53 -19.50
CA MET A 45 8.34 7.22 -19.82
C MET A 45 8.10 8.48 -18.97
N PHE A 46 8.74 8.61 -17.81
CA PHE A 46 8.50 9.66 -16.82
C PHE A 46 9.73 10.52 -16.54
N THR A 47 9.50 11.83 -16.40
CA THR A 47 10.55 12.79 -16.07
C THR A 47 11.04 12.59 -14.63
N TYR A 48 12.37 12.72 -14.41
CA TYR A 48 12.99 12.69 -13.08
C TYR A 48 12.29 13.57 -12.04
N LYS A 49 11.75 14.72 -12.48
CA LYS A 49 11.00 15.67 -11.65
C LYS A 49 9.72 15.04 -11.06
N SER A 50 8.92 14.36 -11.88
CA SER A 50 7.64 13.76 -11.45
C SER A 50 7.88 12.59 -10.48
N ILE A 51 8.98 11.85 -10.68
CA ILE A 51 9.44 10.79 -9.77
C ILE A 51 9.87 11.37 -8.42
N ALA A 52 10.71 12.41 -8.42
CA ALA A 52 11.16 13.05 -7.19
C ALA A 52 9.99 13.63 -6.39
N VAL A 53 9.07 14.34 -7.04
CA VAL A 53 7.88 14.90 -6.39
C VAL A 53 7.02 13.80 -5.77
N ALA A 54 6.74 12.73 -6.52
CA ALA A 54 5.96 11.61 -6.00
C ALA A 54 6.64 10.94 -4.80
N PHE A 55 7.97 10.77 -4.85
CA PHE A 55 8.74 10.18 -3.76
C PHE A 55 8.66 11.02 -2.49
N PHE A 56 8.91 12.33 -2.57
CA PHE A 56 8.87 13.21 -1.39
C PHE A 56 7.46 13.33 -0.79
N ILE A 57 6.42 13.40 -1.61
CA ILE A 57 5.03 13.41 -1.13
C ILE A 57 4.71 12.08 -0.42
N THR A 58 5.11 10.95 -1.02
CA THR A 58 4.89 9.64 -0.43
C THR A 58 5.63 9.49 0.88
N ALA A 59 6.93 9.82 0.91
CA ALA A 59 7.76 9.76 2.11
C ALA A 59 7.19 10.63 3.24
N GLY A 60 6.82 11.88 2.95
CA GLY A 60 6.19 12.75 3.92
C GLY A 60 4.87 12.17 4.45
N THR A 61 3.99 11.71 3.56
CA THR A 61 2.68 11.15 3.92
C THR A 61 2.84 9.87 4.75
N PHE A 62 3.73 8.98 4.35
CA PHE A 62 4.01 7.73 5.04
C PHE A 62 4.55 7.99 6.45
N VAL A 63 5.56 8.86 6.59
CA VAL A 63 6.11 9.22 7.90
C VAL A 63 5.04 9.84 8.81
N ILE A 64 4.26 10.80 8.31
CA ILE A 64 3.19 11.44 9.09
C ILE A 64 2.16 10.40 9.57
N MET A 65 1.71 9.54 8.67
CA MET A 65 0.66 8.56 8.98
C MET A 65 1.16 7.41 9.84
N SER A 66 2.41 6.98 9.67
CA SER A 66 3.04 6.00 10.55
C SER A 66 3.27 6.57 11.94
N VAL A 67 3.75 7.81 12.07
CA VAL A 67 3.85 8.47 13.38
C VAL A 67 2.47 8.57 14.02
N TYR A 68 1.45 9.01 13.28
CA TYR A 68 0.08 9.06 13.77
C TYR A 68 -0.43 7.69 14.25
N GLY A 69 -0.29 6.64 13.44
CA GLY A 69 -0.69 5.28 13.81
C GLY A 69 0.08 4.73 15.02
N TYR A 70 1.35 5.12 15.18
CA TYR A 70 2.16 4.72 16.33
C TYR A 70 1.76 5.46 17.62
N VAL A 71 1.55 6.77 17.56
CA VAL A 71 1.28 7.58 18.78
C VAL A 71 -0.20 7.59 19.18
N THR A 72 -1.12 7.35 18.24
CA THR A 72 -2.55 7.42 18.52
C THR A 72 -2.97 6.36 19.53
N LYS A 73 -3.87 6.78 20.44
CA LYS A 73 -4.48 5.93 21.47
C LYS A 73 -5.82 5.36 21.03
N ASN A 74 -6.41 5.91 19.96
CA ASN A 74 -7.67 5.42 19.40
C ASN A 74 -7.41 4.12 18.67
N ASP A 75 -8.26 3.12 18.88
CA ASP A 75 -8.20 1.86 18.15
C ASP A 75 -8.58 2.08 16.67
N LEU A 76 -7.61 1.90 15.77
CA LEU A 76 -7.77 2.04 14.33
C LEU A 76 -8.31 0.77 13.67
N THR A 77 -8.64 -0.29 14.42
CA THR A 77 -9.18 -1.54 13.86
C THR A 77 -10.41 -1.30 12.99
N ASN A 78 -11.30 -0.39 13.41
CA ASN A 78 -12.47 -0.01 12.62
C ASN A 78 -12.08 0.73 11.33
N VAL A 79 -11.08 1.63 11.38
CA VAL A 79 -10.56 2.32 10.21
C VAL A 79 -9.95 1.33 9.22
N GLY A 80 -9.15 0.39 9.72
CA GLY A 80 -8.57 -0.69 8.92
C GLY A 80 -9.65 -1.52 8.20
N SER A 81 -10.73 -1.87 8.90
CA SER A 81 -11.88 -2.62 8.35
C SER A 81 -12.68 -1.83 7.30
N ILE A 82 -12.88 -0.53 7.50
CA ILE A 82 -13.56 0.33 6.51
C ILE A 82 -12.67 0.53 5.28
N CYS A 83 -11.39 0.83 5.45
CA CYS A 83 -10.44 0.97 4.37
C CYS A 83 -10.27 -0.37 3.60
N LEU A 84 -10.37 -1.50 4.28
CA LEU A 84 -10.46 -2.85 3.70
C LEU A 84 -11.63 -2.98 2.72
N MET A 85 -12.82 -2.65 3.20
CA MET A 85 -14.04 -2.74 2.42
C MET A 85 -14.01 -1.74 1.26
N GLY A 86 -13.54 -0.53 1.51
CA GLY A 86 -13.33 0.52 0.51
C GLY A 86 -12.36 0.10 -0.58
N LEU A 87 -11.28 -0.61 -0.23
CA LEU A 87 -10.34 -1.17 -1.20
C LEU A 87 -11.06 -2.11 -2.17
N ILE A 88 -11.88 -3.05 -1.66
CA ILE A 88 -12.67 -3.96 -2.51
C ILE A 88 -13.59 -3.17 -3.45
N GLY A 89 -14.27 -2.14 -2.92
CA GLY A 89 -15.09 -1.24 -3.72
C GLY A 89 -14.30 -0.53 -4.83
N LEU A 90 -13.06 -0.10 -4.54
CA LEU A 90 -12.16 0.53 -5.49
C LEU A 90 -11.74 -0.44 -6.60
N ILE A 91 -11.47 -1.71 -6.26
CA ILE A 91 -11.15 -2.76 -7.24
C ILE A 91 -12.34 -2.95 -8.20
N LEU A 92 -13.55 -3.10 -7.66
CA LEU A 92 -14.76 -3.25 -8.48
C LEU A 92 -15.01 -2.02 -9.36
N ALA A 93 -14.90 -0.82 -8.80
CA ALA A 93 -15.03 0.43 -9.55
C ALA A 93 -13.99 0.53 -10.68
N SER A 94 -12.74 0.09 -10.43
CA SER A 94 -11.69 0.07 -11.44
C SER A 94 -12.01 -0.89 -12.59
N LEU A 95 -12.60 -2.06 -12.28
CA LEU A 95 -12.99 -3.06 -13.27
C LEU A 95 -14.11 -2.52 -14.16
N ILE A 96 -15.13 -1.90 -13.55
CA ILE A 96 -16.24 -1.27 -14.27
C ILE A 96 -15.71 -0.13 -15.15
N ASN A 97 -14.77 0.67 -14.66
CA ASN A 97 -14.21 1.79 -15.41
C ASN A 97 -13.40 1.37 -16.65
N VAL A 98 -12.91 0.12 -16.73
CA VAL A 98 -12.27 -0.39 -17.95
C VAL A 98 -13.26 -0.43 -19.12
N PHE A 99 -14.52 -0.79 -18.86
CA PHE A 99 -15.57 -0.83 -19.87
C PHE A 99 -16.15 0.55 -20.14
N MET A 100 -16.37 1.35 -19.10
CA MET A 100 -16.95 2.69 -19.23
C MET A 100 -15.98 3.72 -19.80
N LYS A 101 -14.66 3.53 -19.59
CA LYS A 101 -13.60 4.48 -19.97
C LYS A 101 -13.87 5.92 -19.50
N SER A 102 -14.51 6.08 -18.34
CA SER A 102 -14.92 7.39 -17.83
C SER A 102 -13.77 8.10 -17.12
N GLN A 103 -13.51 9.33 -17.52
CA GLN A 103 -12.49 10.18 -16.90
C GLN A 103 -12.91 10.61 -15.49
N MET A 104 -14.19 10.84 -15.23
CA MET A 104 -14.69 11.23 -13.90
C MET A 104 -14.50 10.10 -12.88
N ILE A 105 -14.91 8.87 -13.24
CA ILE A 105 -14.76 7.70 -12.38
C ILE A 105 -13.29 7.44 -12.07
N TYR A 106 -12.41 7.65 -13.05
CA TYR A 106 -10.97 7.55 -12.85
C TYR A 106 -10.44 8.50 -11.76
N TRP A 107 -10.85 9.78 -11.76
CA TRP A 107 -10.42 10.74 -10.75
C TRP A 107 -10.92 10.35 -9.36
N ILE A 108 -12.18 9.92 -9.25
CA ILE A 108 -12.77 9.45 -8.00
C ILE A 108 -11.98 8.26 -7.45
N ILE A 109 -11.71 7.25 -8.28
CA ILE A 109 -10.91 6.07 -7.92
C ILE A 109 -9.52 6.48 -7.44
N SER A 110 -8.88 7.44 -8.11
CA SER A 110 -7.52 7.88 -7.78
C SER A 110 -7.46 8.57 -6.41
N TYR A 111 -8.35 9.52 -6.14
CA TYR A 111 -8.41 10.21 -4.85
C TYR A 111 -8.86 9.28 -3.72
N ALA A 112 -9.88 8.46 -3.95
CA ALA A 112 -10.33 7.47 -2.98
C ALA A 112 -9.22 6.47 -2.64
N GLY A 113 -8.43 6.05 -3.64
CA GLY A 113 -7.27 5.18 -3.45
C GLY A 113 -6.25 5.79 -2.50
N ILE A 114 -5.83 7.03 -2.76
CA ILE A 114 -4.89 7.74 -1.88
C ILE A 114 -5.41 7.77 -0.43
N LEU A 115 -6.67 8.14 -0.22
CA LEU A 115 -7.27 8.20 1.12
C LEU A 115 -7.35 6.83 1.81
N ILE A 116 -7.71 5.78 1.07
CA ILE A 116 -7.77 4.42 1.59
C ILE A 116 -6.37 3.98 2.03
N PHE A 117 -5.36 4.11 1.19
CA PHE A 117 -3.99 3.69 1.50
C PHE A 117 -3.37 4.46 2.66
N ILE A 118 -3.66 5.76 2.76
CA ILE A 118 -3.30 6.59 3.91
C ILE A 118 -3.88 6.03 5.22
N GLY A 119 -5.16 5.67 5.21
CA GLY A 119 -5.82 5.03 6.35
C GLY A 119 -5.20 3.67 6.70
N LEU A 120 -4.87 2.87 5.69
CA LEU A 120 -4.20 1.57 5.86
C LEU A 120 -2.83 1.71 6.52
N ILE A 121 -1.99 2.63 6.07
CA ILE A 121 -0.68 2.89 6.68
C ILE A 121 -0.81 3.16 8.19
N SER A 122 -1.79 3.98 8.58
CA SER A 122 -2.01 4.29 9.99
C SER A 122 -2.44 3.06 10.80
N TYR A 123 -3.34 2.24 10.24
CA TYR A 123 -3.81 1.00 10.86
C TYR A 123 -2.69 -0.04 10.96
N ASP A 124 -1.95 -0.28 9.89
CA ASP A 124 -0.89 -1.29 9.84
C ASP A 124 0.27 -0.90 10.76
N THR A 125 0.58 0.40 10.89
CA THR A 125 1.57 0.89 11.86
C THR A 125 1.11 0.65 13.30
N GLN A 126 -0.16 0.93 13.62
CA GLN A 126 -0.69 0.69 14.95
C GLN A 126 -0.72 -0.81 15.29
N LYS A 127 -1.13 -1.64 14.33
CA LYS A 127 -1.14 -3.10 14.45
C LYS A 127 0.26 -3.63 14.77
N LEU A 128 1.29 -3.13 14.08
CA LEU A 128 2.69 -3.47 14.34
C LEU A 128 3.10 -3.14 15.77
N LYS A 129 2.77 -1.94 16.25
CA LYS A 129 3.03 -1.52 17.63
C LYS A 129 2.36 -2.45 18.64
N THR A 130 1.09 -2.81 18.41
CA THR A 130 0.36 -3.73 19.28
C THR A 130 1.04 -5.09 19.32
N ILE A 131 1.41 -5.63 18.16
CA ILE A 131 2.12 -6.91 18.00
C ILE A 131 3.45 -6.89 18.79
N CYS A 132 4.25 -5.82 18.69
CA CYS A 132 5.49 -5.66 19.45
C CYS A 132 5.26 -5.51 20.97
N ASN A 133 4.19 -4.83 21.39
CA ASN A 133 3.92 -4.57 22.80
C ASN A 133 3.29 -5.76 23.54
N THR A 134 2.59 -6.66 22.84
CA THR A 134 1.88 -7.79 23.49
C THR A 134 2.80 -8.89 24.02
N GLY A 135 4.11 -8.84 23.79
CA GLY A 135 5.08 -9.79 24.33
C GLY A 135 4.90 -11.20 23.76
N PHE A 136 5.85 -11.67 22.95
CA PHE A 136 5.77 -13.01 22.40
C PHE A 136 6.19 -14.03 23.45
N VAL A 137 5.36 -15.05 23.66
CA VAL A 137 5.67 -16.19 24.53
C VAL A 137 6.85 -17.03 23.98
N ASN A 138 7.21 -16.85 22.70
CA ASN A 138 8.31 -17.54 22.01
C ASN A 138 9.10 -16.57 21.12
N GLU A 139 10.43 -16.52 21.25
CA GLU A 139 11.35 -15.66 20.46
C GLU A 139 11.23 -15.89 18.93
N ASP A 140 10.97 -17.12 18.49
CA ASP A 140 10.79 -17.43 17.06
C ASP A 140 9.55 -16.76 16.46
N ILE A 141 8.50 -16.57 17.26
CA ILE A 141 7.25 -15.92 16.82
C ILE A 141 7.44 -14.39 16.74
N GLU A 142 8.33 -13.84 17.57
CA GLU A 142 8.70 -12.43 17.56
C GLU A 142 9.39 -12.02 16.27
N GLN A 143 10.48 -12.70 15.92
CA GLN A 143 11.22 -12.40 14.68
C GLN A 143 10.32 -12.55 13.45
N LYS A 144 9.50 -13.61 13.44
CA LYS A 144 8.53 -13.88 12.38
C LYS A 144 7.57 -12.70 12.17
N ASN A 145 6.99 -12.18 13.25
CA ASN A 145 6.01 -11.11 13.19
C ASN A 145 6.63 -9.75 12.90
N ALA A 146 7.85 -9.50 13.38
CA ALA A 146 8.61 -8.30 13.01
C ALA A 146 8.91 -8.25 11.51
N ILE A 147 9.33 -9.38 10.92
CA ILE A 147 9.59 -9.49 9.47
C ILE A 147 8.30 -9.26 8.67
N VAL A 148 7.20 -9.93 9.03
CA VAL A 148 5.91 -9.77 8.35
C VAL A 148 5.38 -8.34 8.47
N GLY A 149 5.54 -7.72 9.64
CA GLY A 149 5.17 -6.34 9.86
C GLY A 149 5.97 -5.38 9.00
N ALA A 150 7.30 -5.46 9.04
CA ALA A 150 8.18 -4.61 8.24
C ALA A 150 7.87 -4.75 6.74
N LEU A 151 7.57 -5.97 6.30
CA LEU A 151 7.12 -6.25 4.94
C LEU A 151 5.81 -5.54 4.59
N SER A 152 4.80 -5.58 5.47
CA SER A 152 3.54 -4.87 5.24
C SER A 152 3.74 -3.36 5.08
N LEU A 153 4.52 -2.74 5.98
CA LEU A 153 4.85 -1.31 5.91
C LEU A 153 5.56 -0.93 4.61
N TYR A 154 6.50 -1.76 4.13
CA TYR A 154 7.15 -1.55 2.84
C TYR A 154 6.13 -1.58 1.70
N LEU A 155 5.22 -2.55 1.70
CA LEU A 155 4.23 -2.68 0.64
C LEU A 155 3.27 -1.49 0.62
N ASP A 156 2.88 -0.98 1.78
CA ASP A 156 2.05 0.21 1.88
C ASP A 156 2.76 1.45 1.32
N PHE A 157 4.05 1.60 1.61
CA PHE A 157 4.88 2.67 1.05
C PHE A 157 4.94 2.60 -0.48
N ILE A 158 5.28 1.43 -1.05
CA ILE A 158 5.37 1.24 -2.50
C ILE A 158 4.01 1.47 -3.17
N ASN A 159 2.93 0.97 -2.58
CA ASN A 159 1.59 1.19 -3.12
C ASN A 159 1.21 2.67 -3.18
N LEU A 160 1.45 3.40 -2.09
CA LEU A 160 1.20 4.83 -2.05
C LEU A 160 2.08 5.57 -3.07
N PHE A 161 3.37 5.21 -3.15
CA PHE A 161 4.31 5.77 -4.13
C PHE A 161 3.81 5.61 -5.56
N LEU A 162 3.42 4.40 -5.94
CA LEU A 162 2.95 4.11 -7.29
C LEU A 162 1.66 4.85 -7.61
N ILE A 163 0.72 4.97 -6.66
CA ILE A 163 -0.52 5.72 -6.86
C ILE A 163 -0.23 7.21 -7.09
N ILE A 164 0.61 7.80 -6.25
CA ILE A 164 0.99 9.20 -6.35
C ILE A 164 1.79 9.45 -7.63
N LEU A 165 2.76 8.60 -7.94
CA LEU A 165 3.55 8.69 -9.16
C LEU A 165 2.64 8.65 -10.39
N LYS A 166 1.67 7.73 -10.43
CA LYS A 166 0.69 7.62 -11.52
C LYS A 166 -0.23 8.83 -11.64
N PHE A 167 -0.51 9.52 -10.53
CA PHE A 167 -1.29 10.74 -10.54
C PHE A 167 -0.53 11.88 -11.21
N PHE A 168 0.76 12.05 -10.90
CA PHE A 168 1.61 13.10 -11.49
C PHE A 168 2.01 12.79 -12.93
N ALA A 169 2.37 11.53 -13.19
CA ALA A 169 2.62 10.94 -14.50
C ALA A 169 1.61 11.31 -15.60
N ARG A 170 0.33 11.47 -15.26
CA ARG A 170 -0.73 11.72 -16.22
C ARG A 170 -1.03 13.21 -16.44
N ARG A 171 -0.40 14.09 -15.68
CA ARG A 171 -0.57 15.55 -15.79
C ARG A 171 0.52 16.22 -16.62
N ASP A 172 1.56 15.46 -17.00
CA ASP A 172 2.61 15.81 -17.96
C ASP A 172 2.39 15.02 -19.26
#